data_AF-A0A8T1ENS3-F1
#
_entry.id   AF-A0A8T1ENS3-F1
#
_cell.length_a   1.000
_cell.length_b   1.000
_cell.length_c   1.000
_cell.angle_alpha   90.00
_cell.angle_beta   90.00
_cell.angle_gamma   90.00
#
_symmetry.space_group_name_H-M   'P 1'
#
loop_
_entity.id
_entity.type
_entity.pdbx_description
1 polymer ?
#
loop_
_entity_poly.entity_id
_entity_poly.type
_entity_poly.pdbx_seq_one_letter_code
_entity_poly.pdbx_strand_id
1 'polypeptide(L)' 'MPTRIPISIWRKQEVLRWIEEDGDGVPTRAIKQFSAKGWKLDGGSVRRWWRDREQLLAADPAS' A
#
# COMPACT_ATOMS: atom_id res chain seq x y z
N MET A 1 -21.75 7.00 6.93
CA MET A 1 -20.37 6.82 7.42
C MET A 1 -19.59 6.07 6.35
N PRO A 2 -18.51 6.61 5.75
CA PRO A 2 -17.72 5.80 4.82
C PRO A 2 -17.02 4.70 5.63
N THR A 3 -17.47 3.46 5.43
CA THR A 3 -16.89 2.26 6.03
C THR A 3 -15.43 2.16 5.60
N ARG A 4 -14.51 2.23 6.57
CA ARG A 4 -13.09 1.91 6.35
C ARG A 4 -13.02 0.43 6.02
N ILE A 5 -12.96 0.09 4.73
CA ILE A 5 -12.72 -1.29 4.31
C ILE A 5 -11.27 -1.61 4.65
N PRO A 6 -11.01 -2.63 5.50
CA PRO A 6 -9.66 -3.04 5.79
C PRO A 6 -8.99 -3.50 4.48
N ILE A 7 -7.87 -2.84 4.15
CA ILE A 7 -7.05 -3.23 3.01
C ILE A 7 -6.33 -4.53 3.41
N SER A 8 -6.57 -5.58 2.63
CA SER A 8 -5.94 -6.89 2.78
C SER A 8 -4.42 -6.82 2.62
N ILE A 9 -3.72 -7.81 3.16
CA ILE A 9 -2.25 -7.90 3.08
C ILE A 9 -1.79 -7.92 1.61
N TRP A 10 -2.47 -8.68 0.75
CA TRP A 10 -2.15 -8.72 -0.69
C TRP A 10 -2.20 -7.35 -1.36
N ARG A 11 -3.17 -6.49 -1.00
CA ARG A 11 -3.28 -5.12 -1.53
C ARG A 11 -2.16 -4.23 -1.03
N LYS A 12 -1.75 -4.40 0.23
CA LYS A 12 -0.59 -3.67 0.78
C LYS A 12 0.68 -4.08 0.04
N GLN A 13 0.86 -5.37 -0.22
CA GLN A 13 1.98 -5.89 -1.00
C GLN A 13 2.00 -5.36 -2.44
N GLU A 14 0.84 -5.28 -3.10
CA GLU A 14 0.73 -4.67 -4.44
C GLU A 14 1.18 -3.20 -4.42
N VAL A 15 0.74 -2.44 -3.42
CA VAL A 15 1.15 -1.03 -3.25
C VAL A 15 2.66 -0.94 -3.02
N LEU A 16 3.24 -1.80 -2.19
CA LEU A 16 4.66 -1.80 -1.88
C LEU A 16 5.52 -2.16 -3.09
N ARG A 17 5.14 -3.20 -3.85
CA ARG A 17 5.83 -3.58 -5.09
C ARG A 17 5.78 -2.46 -6.12
N TRP A 18 4.62 -1.83 -6.29
CA TRP A 18 4.51 -0.67 -7.19
C TRP A 18 5.40 0.49 -6.75
N ILE A 19 5.52 0.75 -5.43
CA ILE A 19 6.43 1.81 -4.95
C ILE A 19 7.89 1.48 -5.29
N GLU A 20 8.28 0.21 -5.19
CA GLU A 20 9.64 -0.26 -5.44
C GLU A 20 9.99 -0.31 -6.95
N GLU A 21 9.07 -0.77 -7.79
CA GLU A 21 9.28 -0.95 -9.23
C GLU A 21 9.01 0.33 -10.05
N ASP A 22 7.86 0.97 -9.84
CA ASP A 22 7.38 2.12 -10.64
C ASP A 22 7.45 3.45 -9.88
N GLY A 23 7.47 3.38 -8.55
CA GLY A 23 7.35 4.54 -7.67
C GLY A 23 8.66 5.23 -7.32
N ASP A 24 9.81 4.77 -7.85
CA ASP A 24 11.16 5.22 -7.48
C ASP A 24 11.43 5.16 -5.95
N GLY A 25 10.76 4.25 -5.24
CA GLY A 25 10.82 4.19 -3.77
C GLY A 25 10.08 5.33 -3.06
N VAL A 26 9.21 6.08 -3.76
CA VAL A 26 8.47 7.24 -3.22
C VAL A 26 7.03 6.86 -2.86
N PRO A 27 6.67 6.72 -1.57
CA PRO A 27 5.36 6.20 -1.15
C PRO A 27 4.19 7.12 -1.52
N THR A 28 4.42 8.42 -1.61
CA THR A 28 3.38 9.40 -1.95
C THR A 28 2.88 9.26 -3.38
N ARG A 29 3.70 8.73 -4.29
CA ARG A 29 3.28 8.48 -5.69
C ARG A 29 2.22 7.38 -5.77
N ALA A 30 2.31 6.38 -4.89
CA ALA A 30 1.33 5.30 -4.84
C ALA A 30 -0.06 5.81 -4.44
N ILE A 31 -0.14 6.81 -3.57
CA ILE A 31 -1.42 7.42 -3.21
C ILE A 31 -2.13 7.94 -4.46
N LYS A 32 -1.43 8.66 -5.34
CA LYS A 32 -2.00 9.19 -6.58
C LYS A 32 -2.41 8.07 -7.53
N GLN A 33 -1.54 7.07 -7.73
CA GLN A 33 -1.78 5.95 -8.63
C GLN A 33 -3.00 5.12 -8.20
N PHE A 34 -3.04 4.70 -6.94
CA PHE A 34 -4.12 3.86 -6.43
C PHE A 34 -5.41 4.66 -6.17
N SER A 35 -5.32 5.97 -5.89
CA SER A 35 -6.50 6.84 -5.89
C SER A 35 -7.15 6.92 -7.27
N ALA A 36 -6.37 6.89 -8.36
CA ALA A 36 -6.91 6.83 -9.72
C ALA A 36 -7.60 5.47 -10.00
N LYS A 37 -7.13 4.39 -9.38
CA LYS A 37 -7.80 3.06 -9.36
C LYS A 37 -9.02 3.00 -8.43
N GLY A 38 -9.41 4.11 -7.79
CA GLY A 38 -10.55 4.17 -6.86
C GLY A 38 -10.25 3.71 -5.44
N TRP A 39 -8.98 3.46 -5.09
CA TRP A 39 -8.61 3.04 -3.75
C TRP A 39 -8.36 4.26 -2.86
N LYS A 40 -8.99 4.28 -1.69
CA LYS A 40 -8.74 5.31 -0.68
C LYS A 40 -7.53 4.92 0.18
N LEU A 41 -6.34 5.27 -0.29
CA LEU A 41 -5.11 5.14 0.49
C LEU A 41 -4.88 6.38 1.35
N ASP A 42 -4.63 6.16 2.64
CA ASP A 42 -4.19 7.22 3.55
C ASP A 42 -2.66 7.34 3.51
N GLY A 43 -2.15 8.55 3.34
CA GLY A 43 -0.70 8.79 3.23
C GLY A 43 0.08 8.42 4.49
N GLY A 44 -0.52 8.53 5.67
CA GLY A 44 0.07 8.04 6.92
C GLY A 44 0.25 6.52 6.90
N SER A 45 -0.79 5.82 6.44
CA SER A 45 -0.80 4.36 6.32
C SER A 45 0.22 3.85 5.29
N VAL A 46 0.28 4.47 4.11
CA VAL A 46 1.24 4.08 3.06
C VAL A 46 2.69 4.30 3.51
N ARG A 47 3.00 5.40 4.22
CA ARG A 47 4.33 5.61 4.79
C ARG A 47 4.68 4.57 5.85
N ARG A 48 3.72 4.17 6.68
CA ARG A 48 3.92 3.09 7.67
C ARG A 48 4.20 1.77 6.96
N TRP A 49 3.42 1.43 5.94
CA TRP A 49 3.66 0.21 5.17
C TRP A 49 5.04 0.21 4.50
N TRP A 50 5.47 1.36 3.98
CA TRP A 50 6.80 1.48 3.37
C TRP A 50 7.95 1.28 4.37
N ARG A 51 7.77 1.78 5.59
CA ARG A 51 8.72 1.56 6.69
C ARG A 51 8.78 0.08 7.08
N ASP A 52 7.63 -0.58 7.16
CA ASP A 52 7.51 -1.99 7.55
C ASP A 52 7.47 -2.92 6.32
N ARG A 53 7.98 -2.48 5.17
CA ARG A 53 7.76 -3.16 3.87
C ARG A 53 8.31 -4.58 3.86
N GLU A 54 9.46 -4.82 4.49
CA GLU A 54 10.07 -6.16 4.57
C GLU A 54 9.17 -7.14 5.31
N GLN A 55 8.58 -6.71 6.43
CA GLN A 55 7.64 -7.54 7.20
C GLN A 55 6.33 -7.75 6.44
N LEU A 56 5.83 -6.72 5.74
CA LEU A 56 4.58 -6.81 4.97
C LEU A 56 4.74 -7.63 3.67
N LEU A 57 5.92 -7.59 3.04
CA LEU A 57 6.25 -8.40 1.86
C LEU A 57 6.53 -9.86 2.24
N ALA A 58 7.13 -10.10 3.41
CA ALA A 58 7.36 -11.44 3.96
C ALA A 58 6.11 -12.04 4.63
N ALA A 59 5.11 -11.21 4.98
CA ALA A 59 3.85 -11.68 5.54
C ALA A 59 3.11 -12.55 4.51
N ASP A 60 2.74 -13.75 4.92
CA ASP A 60 1.98 -14.66 4.07
C ASP A 60 0.56 -14.09 3.84
N PRO A 61 0.14 -13.83 2.58
CA PRO A 61 -1.19 -13.32 2.29
C PRO A 61 -2.34 -14.28 2.64
N ALA A 62 -2.05 -15.49 3.15
CA ALA A 62 -3.00 -16.57 3.41
C ALA A 62 -3.38 -16.81 4.89
N SER A 63 -2.93 -16.00 5.87
CA SER A 63 -3.36 -16.11 7.28
C SER A 63 -4.55 -15.21 7.66
#